data_AF-A0A2V7X0E1-F1
#
_entry.id   AF-A0A2V7X0E1-F1
#
_cell.length_a   1.000
_cell.length_b   1.000
_cell.length_c   1.000
_cell.angle_alpha   90.00
_cell.angle_beta   90.00
_cell.angle_gamma   90.00
#
_symmetry.space_group_name_H-M   'P 1'
#
loop_
_entity.id
_entity.type
_entity.pdbx_description
1 polymer ?
#
loop_
_entity_poly.entity_id
_entity_poly.type
_entity_poly.pdbx_seq_one_letter_code
_entity_poly.pdbx_strand_id
1 'polypeptide(L)'
;MRRRLLQFGVFAGLCNFLAFWVAAVYLGGDAVNGKALEGHYFLSSHGRLTEVGRNVFTYSRCHVFSIVITHPLAMVCAFLLNRDRSK
;
A
#
# COMPACT_ATOMS: atom_id res chain seq x y z
N MET A 1 -8.97 -22.88 13.50
CA MET A 1 -8.11 -21.69 13.76
C MET A 1 -7.41 -21.17 12.51
N ARG A 2 -6.69 -22.03 11.75
CA ARG A 2 -5.97 -21.68 10.51
C ARG A 2 -6.78 -20.89 9.47
N ARG A 3 -8.02 -21.29 9.17
CA ARG A 3 -8.87 -20.58 8.19
C ARG A 3 -9.16 -19.12 8.58
N ARG A 4 -9.48 -18.86 9.85
CA ARG A 4 -9.73 -17.50 10.36
C ARG A 4 -8.49 -16.61 10.27
N LEU A 5 -7.31 -17.17 10.54
CA LEU A 5 -6.02 -16.46 10.39
C LEU A 5 -5.75 -16.05 8.93
N LEU A 6 -5.98 -16.96 7.98
CA LEU A 6 -5.79 -16.63 6.56
C LEU A 6 -6.82 -15.58 6.09
N GLN A 7 -8.08 -15.67 6.55
CA GLN A 7 -9.11 -14.66 6.25
C GLN A 7 -8.71 -13.29 6.81
N PHE A 8 -8.18 -13.25 8.04
CA PHE A 8 -7.66 -12.03 8.64
C PHE A 8 -6.50 -11.45 7.81
N GLY A 9 -5.57 -12.28 7.35
CA GLY A 9 -4.46 -11.83 6.50
C GLY A 9 -4.92 -11.19 5.19
N VAL A 10 -5.91 -11.80 4.52
CA VAL A 10 -6.52 -11.21 3.31
C VAL A 10 -7.21 -9.88 3.63
N PHE A 11 -8.02 -9.85 4.69
CA PHE A 11 -8.75 -8.66 5.10
C PHE A 11 -7.82 -7.51 5.46
N ALA A 12 -6.77 -7.77 6.26
CA ALA A 12 -5.76 -6.79 6.62
C ALA A 12 -5.03 -6.23 5.38
N GLY A 13 -4.67 -7.08 4.42
CA GLY A 13 -4.05 -6.65 3.17
C GLY A 13 -4.96 -5.74 2.33
N LEU A 14 -6.26 -6.07 2.24
CA LEU A 14 -7.24 -5.25 1.54
C LEU A 14 -7.45 -3.89 2.22
N CYS A 15 -7.57 -3.87 3.56
CA CYS A 15 -7.67 -2.62 4.30
C CYS A 15 -6.42 -1.74 4.12
N ASN A 16 -5.22 -2.34 4.14
CA ASN A 16 -3.98 -1.61 3.89
C ASN A 16 -3.96 -1.02 2.47
N PHE A 17 -4.38 -1.78 1.46
CA PHE A 17 -4.50 -1.29 0.09
C PHE A 17 -5.45 -0.10 -0.03
N LEU A 18 -6.64 -0.20 0.56
CA LEU A 18 -7.63 0.85 0.51
C LEU A 18 -7.13 2.11 1.21
N ALA A 19 -6.46 1.96 2.36
CA ALA A 19 -5.84 3.08 3.06
C ALA A 19 -4.76 3.76 2.21
N PHE A 20 -3.90 2.99 1.54
CA PHE A 20 -2.90 3.50 0.60
C PHE A 20 -3.56 4.26 -0.55
N TRP A 21 -4.58 3.67 -1.19
CA TRP A 21 -5.24 4.26 -2.34
C TRP A 21 -5.92 5.58 -1.99
N VAL A 22 -6.68 5.62 -0.88
CA VAL A 22 -7.31 6.86 -0.39
C VAL A 22 -6.24 7.92 -0.08
N ALA A 23 -5.15 7.55 0.58
CA ALA A 23 -4.06 8.48 0.87
C ALA A 23 -3.42 9.02 -0.42
N ALA A 24 -3.16 8.17 -1.41
CA ALA A 24 -2.57 8.57 -2.68
C ALA A 24 -3.49 9.50 -3.47
N VAL A 25 -4.80 9.23 -3.51
CA VAL A 25 -5.78 10.11 -4.17
C VAL A 25 -5.86 11.46 -3.44
N TYR A 26 -5.95 11.45 -2.11
CA TYR A 26 -6.08 12.67 -1.31
C TYR A 26 -4.83 13.56 -1.35
N LEU A 27 -3.64 12.95 -1.30
CA LEU A 27 -2.37 13.67 -1.29
C LEU A 27 -1.87 14.04 -2.70
N GLY A 28 -2.55 13.58 -3.76
CA GLY A 28 -2.18 13.88 -5.15
C GLY A 28 -1.04 13.03 -5.70
N GLY A 29 -0.85 11.82 -5.17
CA GLY A 29 0.12 10.83 -5.64
C GLY A 29 0.79 10.05 -4.54
N ASP A 30 1.84 9.32 -4.91
CA ASP A 30 2.71 8.64 -3.96
C ASP A 30 4.18 9.05 -4.11
N ALA A 31 4.95 8.78 -3.07
CA ALA A 31 6.34 9.20 -2.98
C ALA A 31 7.32 8.26 -3.69
N VAL A 32 6.91 7.05 -4.08
CA VAL A 32 7.77 6.12 -4.84
C VAL A 32 7.81 6.51 -6.31
N ASN A 33 6.68 6.98 -6.85
CA ASN A 33 6.62 7.61 -8.18
C ASN A 33 7.05 9.08 -8.17
N GLY A 34 7.21 9.65 -6.98
CA GLY A 34 7.61 11.03 -6.73
C GLY A 34 9.12 11.29 -6.79
N LYS A 35 9.54 12.46 -6.32
CA LYS A 35 10.95 12.82 -6.19
C LYS A 35 11.19 13.74 -5.01
N ALA A 36 12.40 13.68 -4.45
CA ALA A 36 12.88 14.61 -3.44
C ALA A 36 14.15 15.29 -3.97
N LEU A 37 14.15 16.62 -4.09
CA LEU A 37 15.26 17.39 -4.61
C LEU A 37 15.45 18.66 -3.78
N GLU A 38 16.67 18.93 -3.33
CA GLU A 38 17.02 20.19 -2.65
C GLU A 38 16.11 20.58 -1.47
N GLY A 39 15.56 19.59 -0.76
CA GLY A 39 14.66 19.82 0.38
C GLY A 39 13.18 19.98 0.01
N HIS A 40 12.85 19.95 -1.28
CA HIS A 40 11.48 19.88 -1.80
C HIS A 40 11.08 18.42 -2.02
N TYR A 41 9.85 18.09 -1.66
CA TYR A 41 9.32 16.73 -1.75
C TYR A 41 8.06 16.72 -2.60
N PHE A 42 8.05 15.86 -3.62
CA PHE A 42 6.96 15.79 -4.58
C PHE A 42 6.39 14.38 -4.61
N LEU A 43 5.08 14.25 -4.41
CA LEU A 43 4.34 13.05 -4.76
C LEU A 43 4.00 13.08 -6.24
N SER A 44 3.87 11.91 -6.88
CA SER A 44 3.52 11.82 -8.30
C SER A 44 2.27 10.98 -8.48
N SER A 45 1.36 11.47 -9.34
CA SER A 45 0.22 10.71 -9.85
C SER A 45 0.10 10.92 -11.35
N HIS A 46 0.34 9.87 -12.14
CA HIS A 46 0.19 9.90 -13.60
C HIS A 46 0.88 11.09 -14.28
N GLY A 47 2.08 11.44 -13.81
CA GLY A 47 2.88 12.57 -14.35
C GLY A 47 2.59 13.93 -13.73
N ARG A 48 1.53 14.06 -12.91
CA ARG A 48 1.29 15.26 -12.11
C ARG A 48 2.08 15.19 -10.81
N LEU A 49 2.85 16.23 -10.52
CA LEU A 49 3.60 16.38 -9.28
C LEU A 49 2.84 17.25 -8.28
N THR A 50 2.79 16.80 -7.03
CA THR A 50 2.20 17.54 -5.91
C THR A 50 3.28 17.75 -4.86
N GLU A 51 3.64 19.01 -4.60
CA GLU A 51 4.61 19.33 -3.55
C GLU A 51 4.00 19.14 -2.16
N VAL A 52 4.73 18.49 -1.27
CA VAL A 52 4.32 18.18 0.10
C VAL A 52 5.47 18.41 1.07
N GLY A 53 5.16 18.45 2.37
CA GLY A 53 6.20 18.45 3.40
C GLY A 53 6.93 17.11 3.51
N ARG A 54 8.16 17.15 4.04
CA ARG A 54 9.00 15.96 4.30
C ARG A 54 8.25 14.84 5.02
N ASN A 55 7.46 15.16 6.04
CA ASN A 55 6.73 14.17 6.83
C ASN A 55 5.69 13.42 6.00
N VAL A 56 4.97 14.12 5.12
CA VAL A 56 3.97 13.52 4.22
C VAL A 56 4.66 12.61 3.20
N PHE A 57 5.78 13.06 2.65
CA PHE A 57 6.57 12.26 1.71
C PHE A 57 7.11 10.97 2.37
N THR A 58 7.68 11.07 3.56
CA THR A 58 8.16 9.91 4.32
C THR A 58 7.01 8.95 4.67
N TYR A 59 5.89 9.47 5.14
CA TYR A 59 4.68 8.68 5.38
C TYR A 59 4.25 7.93 4.11
N SER A 60 4.15 8.64 2.99
CA SER A 60 3.76 8.05 1.70
C SER A 60 4.74 6.96 1.27
N ARG A 61 6.06 7.16 1.41
CA ARG A 61 7.07 6.12 1.13
C ARG A 61 6.88 4.90 2.02
N CYS A 62 6.75 5.10 3.33
CA CYS A 62 6.55 3.99 4.28
C CYS A 62 5.27 3.22 3.96
N HIS A 63 4.18 3.91 3.60
CA HIS A 63 2.93 3.29 3.23
C HIS A 63 3.09 2.44 1.96
N VAL A 64 3.75 2.94 0.91
CA VAL A 64 4.03 2.13 -0.30
C VAL A 64 4.86 0.89 0.05
N PHE A 65 5.90 1.01 0.88
CA PHE A 65 6.67 -0.16 1.30
C PHE A 65 5.84 -1.18 2.08
N SER A 66 4.90 -0.73 2.91
CA SER A 66 3.98 -1.65 3.59
C SER A 66 3.15 -2.45 2.57
N ILE A 67 2.70 -1.81 1.49
CA ILE A 67 1.90 -2.43 0.42
C ILE A 67 2.70 -3.52 -0.29
N VAL A 68 3.98 -3.26 -0.60
CA VAL A 68 4.90 -4.23 -1.22
C VAL A 68 5.01 -5.51 -0.40
N ILE A 69 4.84 -5.44 0.93
CA ILE A 69 4.89 -6.60 1.82
C ILE A 69 3.50 -7.22 2.02
N THR A 70 2.49 -6.40 2.32
CA THR A 70 1.15 -6.91 2.67
C THR A 70 0.41 -7.50 1.49
N HIS A 71 0.67 -7.05 0.25
CA HIS A 71 -0.03 -7.58 -0.93
C HIS A 71 0.39 -9.01 -1.28
N PRO A 72 1.68 -9.33 -1.44
CA PRO A 72 2.11 -10.71 -1.64
C PRO A 72 1.63 -11.62 -0.52
N LEU A 73 1.69 -11.16 0.75
CA LEU A 73 1.20 -11.93 1.88
C LEU A 73 -0.31 -12.20 1.79
N ALA A 74 -1.12 -11.19 1.47
CA ALA A 74 -2.55 -11.36 1.27
C ALA A 74 -2.87 -12.30 0.10
N MET A 75 -2.13 -12.23 -1.00
CA MET A 75 -2.26 -13.15 -2.14
C MET A 75 -1.93 -14.60 -1.73
N VAL A 76 -0.86 -14.82 -0.95
CA VAL A 76 -0.53 -16.14 -0.41
C VAL A 76 -1.63 -16.64 0.52
N CYS A 77 -2.16 -15.80 1.42
CA CYS A 77 -3.28 -16.18 2.27
C CYS A 77 -4.54 -16.56 1.47
N ALA A 78 -4.87 -15.79 0.42
CA ALA A 78 -6.00 -16.08 -0.46
C ALA A 78 -5.79 -17.39 -1.24
N PHE A 79 -4.59 -17.65 -1.75
CA PHE A 79 -4.24 -18.88 -2.44
C PHE A 79 -4.40 -20.11 -1.53
N LEU A 80 -3.89 -20.03 -0.29
CA LEU A 80 -4.03 -21.11 0.70
C LEU A 80 -5.49 -21.36 1.08
N LEU A 81 -6.31 -20.31 1.21
CA LEU A 81 -7.75 -20.42 1.46
C LEU A 81 -8.50 -21.12 0.32
N ASN A 82 -8.12 -20.85 -0.93
CA ASN A 82 -8.75 -21.49 -2.09
C ASN A 82 -8.31 -22.95 -2.24
N ARG A 83 -7.03 -23.25 -1.95
CA ARG A 83 -6.54 -24.64 -1.90
C ARG A 83 -7.27 -25.48 -0.83
N ASP A 84 -7.57 -24.89 0.33
CA ASP A 84 -8.30 -25.56 1.41
C ASP A 84 -9.79 -25.77 1.08
N ARG A 85 -10.38 -25.02 0.15
CA ARG A 85 -11.77 -25.23 -0.33
C ARG A 85 -11.92 -26.33 -1.38
N SER A 86 -10.83 -26.69 -2.05
CA SER A 86 -10.82 -27.69 -3.12
C SER A 86 -10.59 -29.13 -2.63
N LYS A 87 -10.43 -29.33 -1.32
CA LYS A 87 -10.33 -30.64 -0.67
C LYS A 87 -11.62 -30.93 0.09
#